data_AF-A0A7H4MPN5-F1
#
_entry.id   AF-A0A7H4MPN5-F1
#
_cell.length_a   1.000
_cell.length_b   1.000
_cell.length_c   1.000
_cell.angle_alpha   90.00
_cell.angle_beta   90.00
_cell.angle_gamma   90.00
#
_symmetry.space_group_name_H-M   'P 1'
#
loop_
_entity.id
_entity.type
_entity.pdbx_description
1 polymer ?
#
loop_
_entity_poly.entity_id
_entity_poly.type
_entity_poly.pdbx_seq_one_letter_code
_entity_poly.pdbx_strand_id
1 'polypeptide(L)'
;MSVSPPPEWERIYPHDLQKRARARQIQAWLRSDLVPIREERSTAVVFGGAKMPALSEAGKQSAEKLFTTAAMLLAHGGQNLFGEWSIADADLALMLNRLVLNGDEVPETLADYATFQWQRASIQRYAALSAKRAG
;
A
#
# COMPACT_ATOMS: atom_id res chain seq x y z
N MET A 1 -42.90 -7.93 -5.10
CA MET A 1 -41.59 -7.23 -5.19
C MET A 1 -40.68 -7.82 -4.13
N SER A 2 -39.73 -8.68 -4.51
CA SER A 2 -38.69 -9.15 -3.57
C SER A 2 -37.58 -8.11 -3.54
N VAL A 3 -37.41 -7.43 -2.41
CA VAL A 3 -36.23 -6.63 -2.14
C VAL A 3 -35.16 -7.59 -1.63
N SER A 4 -34.13 -7.85 -2.44
CA SER A 4 -32.95 -8.57 -1.97
C SER A 4 -32.27 -7.75 -0.86
N PRO A 5 -31.95 -8.34 0.30
CA PRO A 5 -31.22 -7.63 1.34
C PRO A 5 -29.84 -7.20 0.81
N PRO A 6 -29.29 -6.07 1.28
CA PRO A 6 -27.95 -5.67 0.91
C PRO A 6 -26.96 -6.76 1.34
N PRO A 7 -26.02 -7.15 0.48
CA PRO A 7 -25.14 -8.28 0.77
C PRO A 7 -24.21 -7.99 1.96
N GLU A 8 -24.04 -8.98 2.83
CA GLU A 8 -23.20 -8.97 4.04
C GLU A 8 -21.69 -9.12 3.73
N TRP A 9 -21.19 -8.46 2.69
CA TRP A 9 -19.73 -8.43 2.46
C TRP A 9 -19.06 -7.39 3.35
N GLU A 10 -17.93 -7.75 3.93
CA GLU A 10 -17.13 -6.86 4.76
C GLU A 10 -16.63 -5.66 3.95
N ARG A 11 -16.95 -4.45 4.42
CA ARG A 11 -16.73 -3.22 3.65
C ARG A 11 -15.24 -2.90 3.56
N ILE A 12 -14.75 -2.68 2.34
CA ILE A 12 -13.35 -2.34 2.09
C ILE A 12 -13.07 -0.82 2.08
N TYR A 13 -14.10 0.01 2.22
CA TYR A 13 -13.99 1.46 2.35
C TYR A 13 -14.58 1.93 3.69
N PRO A 14 -14.08 3.05 4.24
CA PRO A 14 -14.65 3.64 5.44
C PRO A 14 -16.14 3.96 5.31
N HIS A 15 -16.87 3.84 6.42
CA HIS A 15 -18.28 4.22 6.51
C HIS A 15 -18.49 5.72 6.32
N ASP A 16 -17.62 6.52 6.94
CA ASP A 16 -17.65 7.97 6.86
C ASP A 16 -17.35 8.47 5.44
N LEU A 17 -18.16 9.44 4.97
CA LEU A 17 -18.09 9.94 3.61
C LEU A 17 -16.77 10.67 3.32
N GLN A 18 -16.24 11.41 4.28
CA GLN A 18 -14.99 12.16 4.13
C GLN A 18 -13.80 11.21 4.10
N LYS A 19 -13.75 10.23 5.03
CA LYS A 19 -12.73 9.17 5.04
C LYS A 19 -12.76 8.36 3.75
N ARG A 20 -13.94 8.07 3.19
CA ARG A 20 -14.08 7.39 1.90
C ARG A 20 -13.56 8.23 0.73
N ALA A 21 -13.82 9.53 0.71
CA ALA A 21 -13.26 10.43 -0.30
C ALA A 21 -11.73 10.48 -0.20
N ARG A 22 -11.19 10.54 1.03
CA ARG A 22 -9.76 10.51 1.29
C ARG A 22 -9.11 9.18 0.85
N ALA A 23 -9.75 8.04 1.12
CA ALA A 23 -9.28 6.74 0.63
C ALA A 23 -9.15 6.73 -0.90
N ARG A 24 -10.16 7.23 -1.63
CA ARG A 24 -10.12 7.35 -3.09
C ARG A 24 -9.03 8.30 -3.58
N GLN A 25 -8.81 9.41 -2.88
CA GLN A 25 -7.74 10.35 -3.19
C GLN A 25 -6.37 9.66 -3.10
N ILE A 26 -6.11 8.92 -2.02
CA ILE A 26 -4.86 8.16 -1.83
C ILE A 26 -4.70 7.14 -2.96
N GLN A 27 -5.76 6.40 -3.26
CA GLN A 27 -5.75 5.40 -4.32
C GLN A 27 -5.50 5.97 -5.72
N ALA A 28 -6.08 7.12 -6.04
CA ALA A 28 -5.82 7.81 -7.30
C ALA A 28 -4.38 8.28 -7.37
N TRP A 29 -3.90 8.93 -6.31
CA TRP A 29 -2.52 9.42 -6.18
C TRP A 29 -1.49 8.29 -6.38
N LEU A 30 -1.63 7.17 -5.67
CA LEU A 30 -0.70 6.03 -5.79
C LEU A 30 -0.67 5.39 -7.18
N ARG A 31 -1.74 5.54 -7.99
CA ARG A 31 -1.83 4.99 -9.35
C ARG A 31 -1.29 5.96 -10.41
N SER A 32 -1.43 7.26 -10.21
CA SER A 32 -1.05 8.28 -11.20
C SER A 32 0.30 8.94 -10.95
N ASP A 33 0.77 8.92 -9.70
CA ASP A 33 2.02 9.54 -9.27
C ASP A 33 3.07 8.45 -8.94
N LEU A 34 4.24 8.86 -8.43
CA LEU A 34 5.30 7.97 -7.96
C LEU A 34 5.80 6.99 -9.04
N VAL A 35 5.72 7.41 -10.31
CA VAL A 35 6.11 6.61 -11.48
C VAL A 35 7.54 6.07 -11.34
N PRO A 36 8.55 6.86 -10.90
CA PRO A 36 9.90 6.34 -10.72
C PRO A 36 9.99 5.15 -9.76
N ILE A 37 9.26 5.16 -8.63
CA ILE A 37 9.20 4.01 -7.72
C ILE A 37 8.57 2.81 -8.42
N ARG A 38 7.49 3.02 -9.18
CA ARG A 38 6.77 1.92 -9.84
C ARG A 38 7.61 1.25 -10.93
N GLU A 39 8.46 2.01 -11.61
CA GLU A 39 9.39 1.52 -12.64
C GLU A 39 10.63 0.87 -12.02
N GLU A 40 11.32 1.59 -11.11
CA GLU A 40 12.58 1.15 -10.51
C GLU A 40 12.38 0.08 -9.41
N ARG A 41 11.17 -0.04 -8.86
CA ARG A 41 10.76 -1.03 -7.86
C ARG A 41 9.45 -1.68 -8.28
N SER A 42 9.49 -2.36 -9.41
CA SER A 42 8.33 -3.08 -9.95
C SER A 42 7.82 -4.14 -8.97
N THR A 43 6.63 -4.69 -9.23
CA THR A 43 6.05 -5.74 -8.37
C THR A 43 6.85 -7.04 -8.38
N ALA A 44 7.83 -7.18 -9.28
CA ALA A 44 8.79 -8.29 -9.26
C ALA A 44 9.65 -8.28 -7.98
N VAL A 45 9.92 -7.10 -7.40
CA VAL A 45 10.59 -7.00 -6.09
C VAL A 45 9.69 -7.60 -5.00
N VAL A 46 8.42 -7.21 -5.00
CA VAL A 46 7.47 -7.56 -3.94
C VAL A 46 7.06 -9.03 -3.97
N PHE A 47 6.82 -9.60 -5.15
CA PHE A 47 6.30 -10.97 -5.29
C PHE A 47 7.32 -11.98 -5.83
N GLY A 48 8.37 -11.51 -6.51
CA GLY A 48 9.40 -12.36 -7.11
C GLY A 48 10.76 -12.28 -6.41
N GLY A 49 10.89 -11.46 -5.36
CA GLY A 49 12.15 -11.29 -4.63
C GLY A 49 13.28 -10.67 -5.45
N ALA A 50 12.97 -10.01 -6.58
CA ALA A 50 13.96 -9.33 -7.39
C ALA A 50 14.66 -8.23 -6.57
N LYS A 51 15.96 -8.05 -6.78
CA LYS A 51 16.74 -6.97 -6.19
C LYS A 51 17.11 -5.98 -7.27
N MET A 52 16.72 -4.73 -7.05
CA MET A 52 16.95 -3.62 -7.98
C MET A 52 18.11 -2.76 -7.48
N PRO A 53 18.87 -2.11 -8.39
CA PRO A 53 19.96 -1.22 -8.02
C PRO A 53 19.46 -0.01 -7.21
N ALA A 54 20.40 0.77 -6.68
CA ALA A 54 20.10 2.01 -5.97
C ALA A 54 19.17 2.92 -6.78
N LEU A 55 18.27 3.62 -6.09
CA LEU A 55 17.33 4.55 -6.72
C LEU A 55 18.06 5.66 -7.49
N SER A 56 17.50 6.00 -8.65
CA SER A 56 17.83 7.23 -9.35
C SER A 56 17.46 8.45 -8.50
N GLU A 57 17.92 9.63 -8.90
CA GLU A 57 17.55 10.88 -8.23
C GLU A 57 16.03 11.13 -8.27
N ALA A 58 15.37 10.82 -9.39
CA ALA A 58 13.91 10.89 -9.51
C ALA A 58 13.21 9.84 -8.62
N GLY A 59 13.80 8.66 -8.48
CA GLY A 59 13.37 7.60 -7.56
C GLY A 59 13.42 8.06 -6.10
N LYS A 60 14.52 8.69 -5.68
CA LYS A 60 14.70 9.24 -4.33
C LYS A 60 13.69 10.34 -4.01
N GLN A 61 13.50 11.30 -4.93
CA GLN A 61 12.50 12.37 -4.75
C GLN A 61 11.07 11.81 -4.65
N SER A 62 10.76 10.78 -5.44
CA SER A 62 9.48 10.09 -5.34
C SER A 62 9.33 9.35 -4.00
N ALA A 63 10.39 8.71 -3.50
CA ALA A 63 10.39 8.04 -2.21
C ALA A 63 10.20 9.03 -1.06
N GLU A 64 10.89 10.17 -1.08
CA GLU A 64 10.72 11.23 -0.09
C GLU A 64 9.28 11.79 -0.08
N LYS A 65 8.69 11.99 -1.26
CA LYS A 65 7.29 12.41 -1.39
C LYS A 65 6.33 11.37 -0.81
N LEU A 66 6.57 10.09 -1.09
CA LEU A 66 5.82 8.98 -0.51
C LEU A 66 5.91 8.98 1.02
N PHE A 67 7.13 9.07 1.56
CA PHE A 67 7.35 9.04 3.01
C PHE A 67 6.71 10.23 3.71
N THR A 68 6.90 11.44 3.19
CA THR A 68 6.30 12.66 3.74
C THR A 68 4.78 12.55 3.79
N THR A 69 4.18 12.11 2.68
CA THR A 69 2.71 11.99 2.59
C THR A 69 2.18 10.88 3.50
N ALA A 70 2.85 9.72 3.53
CA ALA A 70 2.47 8.59 4.38
C ALA A 70 2.59 8.94 5.87
N ALA A 71 3.67 9.60 6.27
CA ALA A 71 3.86 10.07 7.64
C ALA A 71 2.76 11.05 8.07
N MET A 72 2.36 11.98 7.19
CA MET A 72 1.23 12.88 7.47
C MET A 72 -0.10 12.14 7.61
N LEU A 73 -0.34 11.13 6.77
CA LEU A 73 -1.56 10.33 6.82
C LEU A 73 -1.64 9.50 8.11
N LEU A 74 -0.50 9.01 8.61
CA LEU A 74 -0.37 8.16 9.79
C LEU A 74 -0.03 8.95 11.07
N ALA A 75 0.01 10.28 11.01
CA ALA A 75 0.40 11.13 12.14
C ALA A 75 -0.51 10.97 13.38
N HIS A 76 -1.70 10.41 13.21
CA HIS A 76 -2.61 10.06 14.30
C HIS A 76 -2.15 8.83 15.12
N GLY A 77 -1.07 8.14 14.72
CA GLY A 77 -0.45 7.03 15.46
C GLY A 77 -1.26 5.72 15.46
N GLY A 78 -2.27 5.61 14.60
CA GLY A 78 -3.11 4.42 14.48
C GLY A 78 -2.52 3.39 13.52
N GLN A 79 -2.97 2.13 13.66
CA GLN A 79 -2.49 1.02 12.81
C GLN A 79 -3.01 1.06 11.37
N ASN A 80 -4.17 1.69 11.14
CA ASN A 80 -4.80 1.86 9.83
C ASN A 80 -5.06 3.35 9.56
N LEU A 81 -5.09 3.74 8.29
CA LEU A 81 -5.29 5.12 7.80
C LEU A 81 -6.56 5.79 8.34
N PHE A 82 -7.60 5.01 8.63
CA PHE A 82 -8.94 5.54 8.93
C PHE A 82 -9.55 4.98 10.22
N GLY A 83 -8.73 4.36 11.08
CA GLY A 83 -9.14 3.63 12.29
C GLY A 83 -9.35 2.15 11.97
N GLU A 84 -10.39 1.85 11.20
CA GLU A 84 -10.61 0.52 10.65
C GLU A 84 -9.81 0.32 9.36
N TRP A 85 -9.52 -0.94 9.04
CA TRP A 85 -8.84 -1.32 7.81
C TRP A 85 -9.66 -0.92 6.58
N SER A 86 -8.97 -0.44 5.55
CA SER A 86 -9.53 -0.13 4.24
C SER A 86 -8.62 -0.60 3.12
N ILE A 87 -9.15 -0.65 1.90
CA ILE A 87 -8.36 -1.01 0.72
C ILE A 87 -7.21 -0.02 0.46
N ALA A 88 -7.32 1.22 0.92
CA ALA A 88 -6.24 2.20 0.83
C ALA A 88 -5.03 1.79 1.68
N ASP A 89 -5.24 1.04 2.77
CA ASP A 89 -4.15 0.53 3.60
C ASP A 89 -3.33 -0.51 2.83
N ALA A 90 -4.00 -1.40 2.08
CA ALA A 90 -3.34 -2.36 1.21
C ALA A 90 -2.58 -1.68 0.06
N ASP A 91 -3.19 -0.69 -0.60
CA ASP A 91 -2.56 0.04 -1.70
C ASP A 91 -1.29 0.81 -1.21
N LEU A 92 -1.37 1.46 -0.04
CA LEU A 92 -0.23 2.16 0.55
C LEU A 92 0.86 1.20 1.03
N ALA A 93 0.49 0.12 1.71
CA ALA A 93 1.45 -0.89 2.18
C ALA A 93 2.18 -1.55 1.02
N LEU A 94 1.48 -1.83 -0.10
CA LEU A 94 2.11 -2.34 -1.31
C LEU A 94 3.15 -1.36 -1.86
N MET A 95 2.83 -0.06 -1.91
CA MET A 95 3.77 0.94 -2.40
C MET A 95 5.01 1.07 -1.51
N LEU A 96 4.84 1.05 -0.18
CA LEU A 96 5.95 1.05 0.77
C LEU A 96 6.80 -0.24 0.67
N ASN A 97 6.15 -1.39 0.54
CA ASN A 97 6.84 -2.68 0.44
C ASN A 97 7.70 -2.83 -0.83
N ARG A 98 7.47 -2.02 -1.87
CA ARG A 98 8.40 -1.93 -3.01
C ARG A 98 9.80 -1.49 -2.59
N LEU A 99 9.90 -0.66 -1.57
CA LEU A 99 11.16 -0.15 -1.02
C LEU A 99 11.66 -1.06 0.10
N VAL A 100 10.80 -1.38 1.07
CA VAL A 100 11.14 -2.23 2.23
C VAL A 100 11.67 -3.60 1.78
N LEU A 101 10.98 -4.28 0.86
CA LEU A 101 11.38 -5.62 0.41
C LEU A 101 12.59 -5.59 -0.54
N ASN A 102 12.86 -4.46 -1.20
CA ASN A 102 14.11 -4.28 -1.92
C ASN A 102 15.30 -4.13 -0.96
N GLY A 103 15.06 -3.58 0.23
CA GLY A 103 16.09 -3.24 1.22
C GLY A 103 16.54 -1.79 1.13
N ASP A 104 15.71 -0.91 0.56
CA ASP A 104 15.97 0.52 0.59
C ASP A 104 15.75 1.09 2.00
N GLU A 105 16.37 2.24 2.30
CA GLU A 105 16.14 2.94 3.55
C GLU A 105 14.72 3.52 3.58
N VAL A 106 13.93 3.06 4.57
CA VAL A 106 12.56 3.50 4.81
C VAL A 106 12.44 3.89 6.28
N PRO A 107 11.77 5.00 6.62
CA PRO A 107 11.52 5.35 8.02
C PRO A 107 10.85 4.20 8.78
N GLU A 108 11.36 3.88 9.97
CA GLU A 108 10.99 2.68 10.74
C GLU A 108 9.47 2.57 10.94
N THR A 109 8.80 3.66 11.31
CA THR A 109 7.34 3.68 11.52
C THR A 109 6.54 3.33 10.25
N LEU A 110 7.05 3.68 9.07
CA LEU A 110 6.41 3.34 7.79
C LEU A 110 6.71 1.90 7.39
N ALA A 111 7.91 1.39 7.69
CA ALA A 111 8.26 -0.01 7.49
C ALA A 111 7.44 -0.93 8.40
N ASP A 112 7.23 -0.55 9.66
CA ASP A 112 6.38 -1.25 10.62
C ASP A 112 4.93 -1.28 10.16
N TYR A 113 4.40 -0.13 9.74
CA TYR A 113 3.06 -0.04 9.15
C TYR A 113 2.92 -0.95 7.93
N ALA A 114 3.86 -0.90 6.98
CA ALA A 114 3.81 -1.73 5.78
C ALA A 114 3.87 -3.22 6.13
N THR A 115 4.73 -3.60 7.09
CA THR A 115 4.87 -4.97 7.58
C THR A 115 3.59 -5.46 8.26
N PHE A 116 3.00 -4.65 9.14
CA PHE A 116 1.74 -4.95 9.82
C PHE A 116 0.60 -5.18 8.81
N GLN A 117 0.42 -4.24 7.87
CA GLN A 117 -0.60 -4.36 6.83
C GLN A 117 -0.38 -5.61 5.96
N TRP A 118 0.87 -5.96 5.67
CA TRP A 118 1.22 -7.13 4.86
C TRP A 118 0.82 -8.45 5.50
N GLN A 119 0.69 -8.53 6.83
CA GLN A 119 0.27 -9.75 7.53
C GLN A 119 -1.20 -10.13 7.29
N ARG A 120 -2.01 -9.23 6.72
CA ARG A 120 -3.42 -9.50 6.45
C ARG A 120 -3.58 -10.75 5.56
N ALA A 121 -4.42 -11.68 6.00
CA ALA A 121 -4.59 -12.99 5.35
C ALA A 121 -4.94 -12.89 3.85
N SER A 122 -5.75 -11.89 3.45
CA SER A 122 -6.08 -11.65 2.05
C SER A 122 -4.86 -11.26 1.20
N ILE A 123 -3.94 -10.47 1.77
CA ILE A 123 -2.71 -10.03 1.11
C ILE A 123 -1.73 -11.19 1.04
N GLN A 124 -1.51 -11.91 2.14
CA GLN A 124 -0.64 -13.09 2.16
C GLN A 124 -1.10 -14.16 1.17
N ARG A 125 -2.42 -14.41 1.09
CA ARG A 125 -2.98 -15.34 0.11
C ARG A 125 -2.70 -14.90 -1.32
N TYR A 126 -2.84 -13.61 -1.61
CA TYR A 126 -2.52 -13.06 -2.94
C TYR A 126 -1.01 -13.15 -3.24
N ALA A 127 -0.15 -12.80 -2.28
CA ALA A 127 1.30 -12.88 -2.43
C ALA A 127 1.74 -14.32 -2.74
N ALA A 128 1.20 -15.31 -2.02
CA ALA A 128 1.48 -16.72 -2.26
C ALA A 128 1.01 -17.20 -3.65
N LEU A 129 -0.14 -16.74 -4.13
CA LEU A 129 -0.63 -17.06 -5.47
C LEU A 129 0.22 -16.40 -6.57
N SER A 130 0.68 -15.18 -6.35
CA SER A 130 1.50 -14.43 -7.30
C SER A 130 2.91 -14.99 -7.39
N ALA A 131 3.52 -15.37 -6.25
CA ALA A 131 4.84 -16.02 -6.23
C ALA A 131 4.84 -17.35 -7.00
N LYS A 132 3.78 -18.17 -6.85
CA LYS A 132 3.62 -19.42 -7.61
C LYS A 132 3.52 -19.26 -9.13
N ARG A 133 3.17 -18.06 -9.61
CA ARG A 133 3.07 -17.76 -11.05
C ARG A 133 4.35 -17.14 -11.62
N ALA A 134 5.25 -16.68 -10.75
CA ALA A 134 6.49 -16.00 -11.14
C ALA A 134 7.70 -16.96 -11.18
N GLY A 135 7.62 -18.11 -10.51
CA GLY A 135 8.56 -19.23 -10.64
C GLY A 135 8.09 -20.23 -11.69
#